data_AF-A0A535I084-F1
#
_entry.id   AF-A0A535I084-F1
#
_cell.length_a   1.000
_cell.length_b   1.000
_cell.length_c   1.000
_cell.angle_alpha   90.00
_cell.angle_beta   90.00
_cell.angle_gamma   90.00
#
_symmetry.space_group_name_H-M   'P 1'
#
loop_
_entity.id
_entity.type
_entity.pdbx_description
1 polymer ?
#
loop_
_entity_poly.entity_id
_entity_poly.type
_entity_poly.pdbx_seq_one_letter_code
_entity_poly.pdbx_strand_id
1 'polypeptide(L)'
;MIKVAVIMPGEMGDAADLLVDVRALEAAGAEMIGLEGDGIEQRILLGAIAAVTHRIKLLLPDVEVEPILQRLSRGRSAVGHPVDETWISIPMPADRESWAATMRDQEAAGVTGVIVPWDPRLIDLLRNPEPEDRSDLLMSTG
;
A
#
# COMPACT_ATOMS: atom_id res chain seq x y z
N MET A 1 0.31 4.36 -14.22
CA MET A 1 0.71 4.51 -12.80
C MET A 1 0.60 3.17 -12.11
N ILE A 2 1.70 2.71 -11.53
CA ILE A 2 1.80 1.44 -10.80
C ILE A 2 1.15 1.56 -9.42
N LYS A 3 0.36 0.56 -9.02
CA LYS A 3 -0.25 0.50 -7.68
C LYS A 3 0.78 0.03 -6.65
N VAL A 4 0.62 0.43 -5.39
CA VAL A 4 1.54 0.02 -4.32
C VAL A 4 0.80 -0.69 -3.20
N ALA A 5 1.25 -1.89 -2.89
CA ALA A 5 0.88 -2.65 -1.71
C ALA A 5 2.03 -2.63 -0.71
N VAL A 6 1.71 -2.55 0.59
CA VAL A 6 2.70 -2.53 1.66
C VAL A 6 2.49 -3.73 2.58
N ILE A 7 3.55 -4.48 2.85
CA ILE A 7 3.55 -5.55 3.84
C ILE A 7 4.15 -5.00 5.14
N MET A 8 3.30 -4.86 6.16
CA MET A 8 3.71 -4.43 7.49
C MET A 8 4.24 -5.64 8.29
N PRO A 9 5.12 -5.41 9.28
CA PRO A 9 5.55 -6.46 10.19
C PRO A 9 4.35 -7.12 10.86
N GLY A 10 4.41 -8.45 10.99
CA GLY A 10 3.39 -9.26 11.64
C GLY A 10 3.42 -9.15 13.16
N GLU A 11 4.58 -8.81 13.71
CA GLU A 11 4.80 -8.60 15.14
C GLU A 11 4.57 -7.12 15.48
N MET A 12 3.71 -6.88 16.47
CA MET A 12 3.41 -5.53 16.95
C MET A 12 4.43 -5.12 18.01
N GLY A 13 5.21 -4.07 17.73
CA GLY A 13 5.96 -3.36 18.77
C GLY A 13 5.04 -2.47 19.61
N ASP A 14 4.49 -1.43 18.97
CA ASP A 14 3.47 -0.53 19.53
C ASP A 14 2.27 -0.47 18.57
N ALA A 15 1.07 -0.70 19.11
CA ALA A 15 -0.18 -0.70 18.34
C ALA A 15 -0.52 0.70 17.78
N ALA A 16 -0.27 1.75 18.56
CA ALA A 16 -0.61 3.11 18.18
C ALA A 16 0.25 3.58 17.01
N ASP A 17 1.55 3.30 17.07
CA ASP A 17 2.50 3.64 16.01
C ASP A 17 2.11 2.94 14.70
N LEU A 18 1.82 1.63 14.75
CA LEU A 18 1.37 0.87 13.58
C LEU A 18 0.11 1.48 12.95
N LEU A 19 -0.88 1.85 13.76
CA LEU A 19 -2.13 2.43 13.24
C LEU A 19 -1.91 3.85 12.70
N VAL A 20 -0.98 4.63 13.25
CA VAL A 20 -0.59 5.94 12.71
C VAL A 20 0.08 5.76 11.34
N ASP A 21 1.02 4.83 11.23
CA ASP A 21 1.75 4.54 9.99
C ASP A 21 0.82 4.06 8.88
N VAL A 22 -0.09 3.14 9.19
CA VAL A 22 -1.11 2.64 8.27
C VAL A 22 -2.00 3.77 7.73
N ARG A 23 -2.41 4.71 8.58
CA ARG A 23 -3.19 5.88 8.14
C ARG A 23 -2.36 6.82 7.27
N ALA A 24 -1.07 6.98 7.58
CA ALA A 24 -0.17 7.78 6.77
C ALA A 24 0.07 7.16 5.39
N LEU A 25 0.20 5.84 5.30
CA LEU A 25 0.28 5.09 4.05
C LEU A 25 -0.99 5.22 3.21
N GLU A 26 -2.17 5.08 3.83
CA GLU A 26 -3.45 5.31 3.15
C GLU A 26 -3.57 6.75 2.63
N ALA A 27 -3.13 7.74 3.41
CA ALA A 27 -3.11 9.13 2.98
C ALA A 27 -2.10 9.39 1.85
N ALA A 28 -0.97 8.67 1.85
CA ALA A 28 0.06 8.75 0.83
C ALA A 28 -0.31 8.01 -0.47
N GLY A 29 -1.41 7.23 -0.48
CA GLY A 29 -1.93 6.58 -1.69
C GLY A 29 -1.55 5.12 -1.86
N ALA A 30 -1.14 4.43 -0.79
CA ALA A 30 -1.04 2.96 -0.83
C ALA A 30 -2.40 2.35 -1.18
N GLU A 31 -2.40 1.39 -2.11
CA GLU A 31 -3.58 0.70 -2.61
C GLU A 31 -4.00 -0.42 -1.65
N MET A 32 -3.02 -1.17 -1.11
CA MET A 32 -3.27 -2.32 -0.23
C MET A 32 -2.29 -2.35 0.93
N ILE A 33 -2.74 -2.88 2.08
CA ILE A 33 -1.88 -3.25 3.22
C ILE A 33 -2.12 -4.69 3.60
N GLY A 34 -1.03 -5.44 3.76
CA GLY A 34 -1.00 -6.77 4.36
C GLY A 34 -0.11 -6.78 5.61
N LEU A 35 -0.17 -7.87 6.37
CA LEU A 35 0.70 -8.15 7.50
C LEU A 35 1.52 -9.41 7.20
N GLU A 36 2.75 -9.50 7.72
CA GLU A 36 3.47 -10.77 7.72
C GLU A 36 2.78 -11.78 8.63
N GLY A 37 2.68 -13.04 8.18
CA GLY A 37 2.01 -14.11 8.91
C GLY A 37 0.48 -14.12 8.75
N ASP A 38 -0.15 -15.19 9.24
CA ASP A 38 -1.58 -15.50 9.06
C ASP A 38 -2.27 -15.93 10.36
N GLY A 39 -1.66 -15.60 11.51
CA GLY A 39 -2.14 -15.95 12.83
C GLY A 39 -3.37 -15.15 13.30
N ILE A 40 -3.84 -15.48 14.51
CA ILE A 40 -4.97 -14.79 15.15
C ILE A 40 -4.62 -13.32 15.42
N GLU A 41 -3.40 -13.04 15.84
CA GLU A 41 -2.94 -11.68 16.13
C GLU A 41 -3.00 -10.79 14.88
N GLN A 42 -2.57 -11.30 13.72
CA GLN A 42 -2.64 -10.60 12.44
C GLN A 42 -4.10 -10.35 12.02
N ARG A 43 -5.00 -11.31 12.27
CA ARG A 43 -6.44 -11.09 12.02
C ARG A 43 -7.03 -9.98 12.92
N ILE A 44 -6.64 -9.94 14.20
CA ILE A 44 -7.06 -8.88 15.13
C ILE A 44 -6.54 -7.52 14.67
N LEU A 45 -5.25 -7.46 14.30
CA LEU A 45 -4.61 -6.27 13.76
C LEU A 45 -5.28 -5.76 12.48
N LEU A 46 -5.58 -6.64 11.53
CA LEU A 46 -6.32 -6.28 10.32
C LEU A 46 -7.71 -5.72 10.65
N GLY A 47 -8.38 -6.24 11.68
CA GLY A 47 -9.63 -5.67 12.20
C GLY A 47 -9.46 -4.25 12.74
N ALA A 48 -8.38 -3.97 13.48
CA ALA A 48 -8.06 -2.63 13.96
C ALA A 48 -7.73 -1.67 12.81
N ILE A 49 -6.91 -2.11 11.85
CA ILE A 49 -6.60 -1.38 10.63
C ILE A 49 -7.89 -1.06 9.86
N ALA A 50 -8.80 -2.02 9.71
CA ALA A 50 -10.08 -1.83 9.04
C ALA A 50 -10.90 -0.69 9.68
N ALA A 51 -10.84 -0.55 11.01
CA ALA A 51 -11.58 0.46 11.75
C ALA A 51 -11.03 1.89 11.58
N VAL A 52 -9.71 2.04 11.36
CA VAL A 52 -9.04 3.36 11.27
C VAL A 52 -8.76 3.84 9.84
N THR A 53 -9.01 2.97 8.86
CA THR A 53 -8.83 3.25 7.42
C THR A 53 -10.16 3.23 6.69
N HIS A 54 -10.23 3.81 5.49
CA HIS A 54 -11.49 3.99 4.76
C HIS A 54 -11.44 3.64 3.27
N ARG A 55 -10.26 3.56 2.67
CA ARG A 55 -10.03 3.39 1.23
C ARG A 55 -9.06 2.25 0.93
N ILE A 56 -8.00 2.11 1.72
CA ILE A 56 -6.96 1.11 1.47
C ILE A 56 -7.55 -0.32 1.55
N LYS A 57 -7.14 -1.21 0.64
CA LYS A 57 -7.56 -2.62 0.71
C LYS A 57 -6.74 -3.37 1.75
N LEU A 58 -7.36 -4.35 2.39
CA LEU A 58 -6.74 -5.21 3.38
C LEU A 58 -6.38 -6.51 2.69
N LEU A 59 -5.09 -6.72 2.46
CA LEU A 59 -4.56 -7.93 1.84
C LEU A 59 -4.51 -9.03 2.90
N LEU A 60 -5.29 -10.07 2.68
CA LEU A 60 -5.23 -11.30 3.45
C LEU A 60 -4.36 -12.32 2.70
N PRO A 61 -3.59 -13.15 3.42
CA PRO A 61 -3.09 -14.40 2.85
C PRO A 61 -4.28 -15.23 2.36
N ASP A 62 -4.05 -16.23 1.50
CA ASP A 62 -5.07 -16.99 0.74
C ASP A 62 -5.98 -17.87 1.63
N VAL A 63 -6.68 -17.22 2.57
CA VAL A 63 -7.54 -17.77 3.61
C VAL A 63 -8.91 -17.10 3.54
N GLU A 64 -9.92 -17.84 3.97
CA GLU A 64 -11.30 -17.38 4.03
C GLU A 64 -11.41 -16.10 4.89
N VAL A 65 -12.07 -15.08 4.34
CA VAL A 65 -12.27 -13.81 5.04
C VAL A 65 -13.38 -13.95 6.06
N GLU A 66 -13.04 -13.74 7.34
CA GLU A 66 -14.02 -13.73 8.41
C GLU A 66 -15.15 -12.73 8.14
N PRO A 67 -16.44 -13.10 8.28
CA PRO A 67 -17.57 -12.23 7.96
C PRO A 67 -17.55 -10.88 8.71
N ILE A 68 -17.03 -10.88 9.94
CA ILE A 68 -16.86 -9.66 10.74
C ILE A 68 -15.84 -8.71 10.11
N LEU A 69 -14.73 -9.22 9.57
CA LEU A 69 -13.71 -8.42 8.92
C LEU A 69 -14.26 -7.81 7.62
N GLN A 70 -15.01 -8.59 6.83
CA GLN A 70 -15.71 -8.08 5.65
C GLN A 70 -16.64 -6.90 5.98
N ARG A 71 -17.35 -6.98 7.11
CA ARG A 71 -18.26 -5.92 7.58
C ARG A 71 -17.51 -4.70 8.11
N LEU A 72 -16.43 -4.89 8.87
CA LEU A 72 -15.58 -3.80 9.37
C LEU A 72 -14.86 -3.08 8.23
N SER A 73 -14.32 -3.83 7.27
CA SER A 73 -13.62 -3.30 6.10
C SER A 73 -14.58 -2.67 5.10
N ARG A 74 -15.89 -2.92 5.21
CA ARG A 74 -16.93 -2.53 4.23
C ARG A 74 -16.62 -3.06 2.83
N GLY A 75 -16.09 -4.28 2.76
CA GLY A 75 -15.73 -4.95 1.52
C GLY A 75 -14.37 -4.58 0.94
N ARG A 76 -13.48 -3.98 1.73
CA ARG A 76 -12.09 -3.68 1.34
C ARG A 76 -11.12 -4.85 1.55
N SER A 77 -11.60 -5.99 2.03
CA SER A 77 -10.79 -7.21 2.15
C SER A 77 -10.51 -7.79 0.77
N ALA A 78 -9.23 -8.04 0.47
CA ALA A 78 -8.77 -8.70 -0.73
C ALA A 78 -8.01 -9.97 -0.32
N VAL A 79 -8.39 -11.11 -0.87
CA VAL A 79 -7.66 -12.37 -0.69
C VAL A 79 -6.67 -12.48 -1.84
N GLY A 80 -5.38 -12.47 -1.53
CA GLY A 80 -4.35 -12.38 -2.55
C GLY A 80 -4.48 -11.14 -3.45
N HIS A 81 -3.94 -11.24 -4.65
CA HIS A 81 -3.96 -10.15 -5.65
C HIS A 81 -5.07 -10.39 -6.68
N PRO A 82 -5.66 -9.33 -7.25
CA PRO A 82 -6.64 -9.49 -8.33
C PRO A 82 -6.08 -10.34 -9.48
N VAL A 83 -6.89 -11.27 -10.01
CA VAL A 83 -6.46 -12.30 -10.99
C VAL A 83 -6.05 -11.68 -12.34
N ASP A 84 -6.57 -10.49 -12.65
CA ASP A 84 -6.28 -9.72 -13.84
C ASP A 84 -5.09 -8.75 -13.68
N GLU A 85 -4.45 -8.73 -12.51
CA GLU A 85 -3.35 -7.83 -12.20
C GLU A 85 -2.04 -8.58 -11.95
N THR A 86 -0.94 -8.06 -12.48
CA THR A 86 0.40 -8.59 -12.21
C THR A 86 1.01 -7.83 -11.05
N TRP A 87 1.24 -8.51 -9.93
CA TRP A 87 1.88 -7.95 -8.74
C TRP A 87 3.24 -8.59 -8.49
N ILE A 88 4.25 -7.76 -8.22
CA ILE A 88 5.60 -8.25 -7.91
C ILE A 88 6.11 -7.69 -6.58
N SER A 89 6.87 -8.51 -5.86
CA SER A 89 7.59 -8.03 -4.67
C SER A 89 8.91 -7.39 -5.08
N ILE A 90 9.17 -6.21 -4.55
CA ILE A 90 10.44 -5.50 -4.71
C ILE A 90 11.03 -5.16 -3.35
N PRO A 91 12.36 -5.08 -3.22
CA PRO A 91 12.97 -4.57 -2.00
C PRO A 91 12.62 -3.10 -1.79
N MET A 92 12.77 -2.62 -0.56
CA MET A 92 12.65 -1.19 -0.26
C MET A 92 13.67 -0.39 -1.11
N PRO A 93 13.23 0.59 -1.90
CA PRO A 93 14.14 1.43 -2.68
C PRO A 93 15.13 2.18 -1.79
N ALA A 94 16.32 2.43 -2.32
CA ALA A 94 17.34 3.19 -1.58
C ALA A 94 16.94 4.67 -1.42
N ASP A 95 16.32 5.24 -2.46
CA ASP A 95 16.00 6.65 -2.59
C ASP A 95 14.89 6.89 -3.63
N ARG A 96 14.59 8.17 -3.90
CA ARG A 96 13.55 8.58 -4.84
C ARG A 96 13.90 8.28 -6.30
N GLU A 97 15.18 8.35 -6.66
CA GLU A 97 15.61 8.10 -8.03
C GLU A 97 15.45 6.61 -8.38
N SER A 98 15.91 5.73 -7.50
CA SER A 98 15.72 4.28 -7.60
C SER A 98 14.25 3.88 -7.55
N TRP A 99 13.42 4.55 -6.75
CA TRP A 99 11.97 4.36 -6.77
C TRP A 99 11.37 4.70 -8.14
N ALA A 100 11.64 5.90 -8.66
CA ALA A 100 11.10 6.33 -9.95
C ALA A 100 11.58 5.45 -11.11
N ALA A 101 12.86 5.04 -11.11
CA ALA A 101 13.40 4.09 -12.08
C ALA A 101 12.67 2.74 -12.02
N THR A 102 12.51 2.19 -10.82
CA THR A 102 11.80 0.91 -10.61
C THR A 102 10.36 1.02 -11.11
N MET A 103 9.63 2.09 -10.77
CA MET A 103 8.25 2.26 -11.24
C MET A 103 8.15 2.31 -12.77
N ARG A 104 9.06 3.03 -13.45
CA ARG A 104 9.08 3.08 -14.92
C ARG A 104 9.40 1.73 -15.55
N ASP A 105 10.38 1.02 -15.01
CA ASP A 105 10.77 -0.30 -15.51
C ASP A 105 9.64 -1.33 -15.34
N GLN A 106 8.95 -1.31 -14.19
CA GLN A 106 7.82 -2.20 -13.94
C GLN A 106 6.60 -1.85 -14.80
N GLU A 107 6.32 -0.56 -14.99
CA GLU A 107 5.27 -0.11 -15.91
C GLU A 107 5.56 -0.54 -17.35
N ALA A 108 6.80 -0.41 -17.82
CA ALA A 108 7.21 -0.89 -19.14
C ALA A 108 7.13 -2.42 -19.27
N ALA A 109 7.31 -3.16 -18.17
CA ALA A 109 7.14 -4.61 -18.12
C ALA A 109 5.67 -5.08 -18.05
N GLY A 110 4.71 -4.16 -17.98
CA GLY A 110 3.29 -4.48 -17.88
C GLY A 110 2.84 -4.94 -16.49
N VAL A 111 3.67 -4.72 -15.47
CA VAL A 111 3.29 -4.93 -14.07
C VAL A 111 2.18 -3.95 -13.71
N THR A 112 1.22 -4.41 -12.90
CA THR A 112 0.09 -3.58 -12.46
C THR A 112 0.34 -2.97 -11.08
N GLY A 113 1.04 -3.69 -10.21
CA GLY A 113 1.35 -3.24 -8.87
C GLY A 113 2.65 -3.82 -8.31
N VAL A 114 3.21 -3.12 -7.34
CA VAL A 114 4.39 -3.56 -6.59
C VAL A 114 4.03 -3.77 -5.13
N ILE A 115 4.70 -4.73 -4.51
CA ILE A 115 4.59 -5.05 -3.09
C ILE A 115 5.93 -4.67 -2.46
N VAL A 116 5.89 -3.78 -1.48
CA VAL A 116 7.09 -3.26 -0.80
C VAL A 116 7.00 -3.61 0.69
N PRO A 117 8.07 -4.09 1.33
CA PRO A 117 8.10 -4.20 2.78
C PRO A 117 8.00 -2.82 3.43
N TRP A 118 7.36 -2.75 4.60
CA TRP A 118 7.24 -1.51 5.36
C TRP A 118 8.61 -0.94 5.75
N ASP A 119 8.76 0.36 5.51
CA ASP A 119 9.84 1.21 6.00
C ASP A 119 9.25 2.63 6.14
N PRO A 120 9.51 3.37 7.24
CA PRO A 120 8.98 4.71 7.44
C PRO A 120 9.25 5.68 6.27
N ARG A 121 10.38 5.51 5.57
CA ARG A 121 10.77 6.32 4.39
C ARG A 121 9.81 6.13 3.22
N LEU A 122 9.02 5.05 3.20
CA LEU A 122 8.07 4.77 2.12
C LEU A 122 6.97 5.83 2.04
N ILE A 123 6.53 6.39 3.16
CA ILE A 123 5.52 7.46 3.18
C ILE A 123 5.99 8.66 2.34
N ASP A 124 7.26 9.03 2.47
CA ASP A 124 7.85 10.17 1.75
C ASP A 124 8.07 9.89 0.26
N LEU A 125 8.26 8.62 -0.11
CA LEU A 125 8.31 8.18 -1.51
C LEU A 125 6.93 8.21 -2.17
N LEU A 126 5.88 7.80 -1.44
CA LEU A 126 4.51 7.73 -1.94
C LEU A 126 3.83 9.09 -2.07
N ARG A 127 4.11 10.03 -1.14
CA ARG A 127 3.48 11.37 -1.15
C ARG A 127 3.80 12.23 -2.37
N ASN A 128 4.83 11.90 -3.15
CA ASN A 128 5.32 12.75 -4.24
C ASN A 128 5.67 11.95 -5.50
N PRO A 129 4.67 11.36 -6.20
CA PRO A 129 4.93 10.40 -7.28
C PRO A 129 5.59 11.03 -8.53
N GLU A 130 5.30 12.28 -8.88
CA GLU A 130 6.08 13.19 -9.76
C GLU A 130 5.54 14.63 -9.54
N PRO A 131 6.30 15.72 -9.82
CA PRO A 131 5.71 17.05 -9.82
C PRO A 131 4.62 17.09 -10.90
N GLU A 132 3.41 17.53 -10.53
CA GLU A 132 2.37 17.84 -11.52
C GLU A 132 2.98 18.65 -12.65
N ASP A 133 2.82 18.17 -13.88
CA ASP A 133 3.29 18.82 -15.10
C ASP A 133 2.55 20.16 -15.24
N ARG A 134 3.05 21.18 -14.53
CA ARG A 134 2.48 22.55 -14.50
C ARG A 134 2.87 23.34 -15.75
N SER A 135 2.81 22.66 -16.89
CA SER A 135 2.94 23.25 -18.22
C SER A 135 1.80 24.25 -18.51
N ASP A 136 0.72 24.23 -17.72
CA ASP A 136 -0.36 25.21 -17.73
C ASP A 136 0.05 26.59 -17.16
N LEU A 137 1.06 26.65 -16.29
CA LEU A 137 1.52 27.88 -15.63
C LEU A 137 2.43 28.77 -16.50
N LEU A 138 2.79 28.32 -17.71
CA LEU A 138 3.60 29.09 -18.67
C LEU A 138 2.77 29.85 -19.72
N MET A 139 1.44 29.71 -19.75
CA MET A 139 0.57 30.35 -20.75
C MET A 139 0.05 31.75 -20.34
N SER A 140 0.33 32.24 -19.13
CA SER A 140 -0.26 33.50 -18.62
C SER A 140 0.70 34.69 -18.53
N THR A 141 1.78 34.68 -19.31
CA THR A 141 2.59 35.90 -19.57
C THR A 141 2.64 36.14 -21.08
N GLY A 142 1.49 36.49 -21.65
CA GLY A 142 1.35 37.02 -23.00
C GLY A 142 0.69 38.39 -22.95
#